data_AF-A0A975Y147-F1
#
_entry.id   AF-A0A975Y147-F1
#
_cell.length_a   1.000
_cell.length_b   1.000
_cell.length_c   1.000
_cell.angle_alpha   90.00
_cell.angle_beta   90.00
_cell.angle_gamma   90.00
#
_symmetry.space_group_name_H-M   'P 1'
#
loop_
_entity.id
_entity.type
_entity.pdbx_description
1 polymer ?
#
loop_
_entity_poly.entity_id
_entity_poly.type
_entity_poly.pdbx_seq_one_letter_code
_entity_poly.pdbx_strand_id
1 'polypeptide(L)'
;MARWPRGLTGEAGSLLRAPHQLVDVLPTLLDAAGATYPTHRGEVAVPPAEGRSMLPGLNGADVDAADLFWEHEGNSAVRSGEWKLVRKHAGGWELYAIGSDRAEAHDLAAEHPEVVADLEARYEAWADRCGVIPRETVLALYERRGKGLPPE
;
A
#
# COMPACT_ATOMS: atom_id res chain seq x y z
N MET A 1 -6.44 -8.98 13.36
CA MET A 1 -7.65 -9.67 13.84
C MET A 1 -8.77 -8.65 13.96
N ALA A 2 -9.96 -8.94 13.44
CA ALA A 2 -11.17 -8.15 13.66
C ALA A 2 -12.18 -8.99 14.44
N ARG A 3 -12.88 -8.38 15.40
CA ARG A 3 -13.96 -9.05 16.15
C ARG A 3 -15.07 -8.05 16.44
N TRP A 4 -16.22 -8.27 15.84
CA TRP A 4 -17.40 -7.43 16.05
C TRP A 4 -18.68 -8.29 15.97
N PRO A 5 -19.10 -8.91 17.09
CA PRO A 5 -20.16 -9.93 17.08
C PRO A 5 -21.52 -9.47 16.58
N ARG A 6 -21.80 -8.16 16.59
CA ARG A 6 -23.07 -7.59 16.11
C ARG A 6 -23.04 -7.10 14.68
N GLY A 7 -21.85 -6.89 14.08
CA GLY A 7 -21.74 -6.28 12.76
C GLY A 7 -20.96 -7.10 11.73
N LEU A 8 -20.21 -8.12 12.16
CA LEU A 8 -19.70 -9.15 11.27
C LEU A 8 -20.67 -10.31 11.24
N THR A 9 -21.17 -10.63 10.05
CA THR A 9 -22.16 -11.68 9.77
C THR A 9 -21.56 -12.88 9.03
N GLY A 10 -20.30 -12.77 8.59
CA GLY A 10 -19.55 -13.88 8.01
C GLY A 10 -19.24 -15.00 9.01
N GLU A 11 -18.66 -16.09 8.51
CA GLU A 11 -18.28 -17.24 9.33
C GLU A 11 -17.25 -16.83 10.40
N ALA A 12 -17.54 -17.12 11.67
CA ALA A 12 -16.65 -16.82 12.77
C ALA A 12 -15.36 -17.65 12.69
N GLY A 13 -14.21 -16.99 12.85
CA GLY A 13 -12.90 -17.65 12.74
C GLY A 13 -12.41 -17.86 11.31
N SER A 14 -13.14 -17.36 10.31
CA SER A 14 -12.70 -17.36 8.91
C SER A 14 -11.44 -16.49 8.69
N LEU A 15 -10.77 -16.76 7.56
CA LEU A 15 -9.58 -16.04 7.13
C LEU A 15 -9.85 -15.27 5.85
N LEU A 16 -9.79 -13.94 5.94
CA LEU A 16 -9.66 -13.07 4.77
C LEU A 16 -8.20 -13.09 4.31
N ARG A 17 -7.94 -13.77 3.18
CA ARG A 17 -6.57 -13.96 2.65
C ARG A 17 -6.10 -12.86 1.72
N ALA A 18 -7.03 -12.08 1.16
CA ALA A 18 -6.68 -10.93 0.34
C ALA A 18 -5.79 -9.97 1.16
N PRO A 19 -4.68 -9.47 0.58
CA PRO A 19 -3.80 -8.56 1.28
C PRO A 19 -4.48 -7.20 1.46
N HIS A 20 -4.21 -6.57 2.61
CA HIS A 20 -4.76 -5.27 3.01
C HIS A 20 -3.64 -4.43 3.65
N GLN A 21 -3.81 -3.10 3.66
CA GLN A 21 -2.90 -2.14 4.28
C GLN A 21 -3.60 -1.34 5.39
N LEU A 22 -2.80 -0.63 6.19
CA LEU A 22 -3.32 0.19 7.30
C LEU A 22 -4.37 1.22 6.84
N VAL A 23 -4.21 1.74 5.62
CA VAL A 23 -5.13 2.73 5.02
C VAL A 23 -6.56 2.19 4.87
N ASP A 24 -6.75 0.87 4.77
CA ASP A 24 -8.06 0.23 4.64
C ASP A 24 -8.91 0.31 5.92
N VAL A 25 -8.30 0.60 7.07
CA VAL A 25 -9.00 0.65 8.36
C VAL A 25 -10.04 1.78 8.38
N LEU A 26 -9.68 2.98 7.91
CA LEU A 26 -10.58 4.13 7.93
C LEU A 26 -11.84 3.91 7.07
N PRO A 27 -11.77 3.53 5.78
CA PRO A 27 -12.97 3.26 4.99
C PRO A 27 -13.78 2.10 5.57
N THR A 28 -13.15 1.09 6.17
CA THR A 28 -13.87 0.01 6.87
C THR A 28 -14.71 0.54 8.05
N LEU A 29 -14.16 1.46 8.84
CA LEU A 29 -14.88 2.07 9.96
C LEU A 29 -15.99 3.01 9.50
N LEU A 30 -15.77 3.75 8.40
CA LEU A 30 -16.79 4.61 7.81
C LEU A 30 -17.98 3.79 7.29
N ASP A 31 -17.71 2.71 6.56
CA ASP A 31 -18.74 1.77 6.09
C ASP A 31 -19.51 1.16 7.26
N ALA A 32 -18.80 0.70 8.29
CA ALA A 32 -19.40 0.13 9.49
C ALA A 32 -20.28 1.14 10.25
N ALA A 33 -19.96 2.43 10.19
CA ALA A 33 -20.70 3.50 10.83
C ALA A 33 -21.81 4.11 9.94
N GLY A 34 -21.86 3.76 8.65
CA GLY A 34 -22.72 4.45 7.68
C GLY A 34 -22.34 5.92 7.49
N ALA A 35 -21.07 6.26 7.70
CA ALA A 35 -20.54 7.62 7.62
C ALA A 35 -19.86 7.90 6.28
N THR A 36 -19.80 9.17 5.88
CA THR A 36 -19.13 9.60 4.65
C THR A 36 -17.78 10.24 4.95
N TYR A 37 -16.77 9.92 4.13
CA TYR A 37 -15.47 10.60 4.21
C TYR A 37 -15.63 12.08 3.85
N PRO A 38 -15.12 13.02 4.67
CA PRO A 38 -15.26 14.44 4.41
C PRO A 38 -14.37 14.88 3.24
N THR A 39 -14.88 15.72 2.35
CA THR A 39 -14.07 16.34 1.28
C THR A 39 -13.39 17.63 1.73
N HIS A 40 -13.87 18.23 2.82
CA HIS A 40 -13.39 19.51 3.35
C HIS A 40 -13.38 19.52 4.88
N ARG A 41 -12.45 20.28 5.46
CA ARG A 41 -12.40 20.66 6.87
C ARG A 41 -12.37 22.19 6.96
N GLY A 42 -13.54 22.79 7.12
CA GLY A 42 -13.70 24.23 6.93
C GLY A 42 -13.46 24.59 5.47
N GLU A 43 -12.57 25.54 5.21
CA GLU A 43 -12.20 25.96 3.85
C GLU A 43 -11.07 25.11 3.23
N VAL A 44 -10.48 24.19 4.00
CA VAL A 44 -9.36 23.36 3.55
C VAL A 44 -9.88 22.07 2.94
N ALA A 45 -9.53 21.78 1.68
CA ALA A 45 -9.78 20.49 1.05
C ALA A 45 -9.00 19.38 1.77
N VAL A 46 -9.67 18.26 2.02
CA VAL A 46 -9.06 17.07 2.61
C VAL A 46 -8.53 16.20 1.46
N PRO A 47 -7.35 15.56 1.60
CA PRO A 47 -6.88 14.59 0.63
C PRO A 47 -7.92 13.49 0.36
N PRO A 48 -7.92 12.87 -0.83
CA PRO A 48 -8.77 11.72 -1.08
C PRO A 48 -8.57 10.63 -0.03
N ALA A 49 -9.64 9.90 0.29
CA ALA A 49 -9.53 8.71 1.12
C ALA A 49 -8.62 7.68 0.43
N GLU A 50 -7.68 7.13 1.19
CA GLU A 50 -6.85 6.01 0.75
C GLU A 50 -7.43 4.70 1.27
N GLY A 51 -7.14 3.61 0.55
CA GLY A 51 -7.60 2.27 0.89
C GLY A 51 -9.06 2.00 0.49
N ARG A 52 -9.49 0.77 0.78
CA ARG A 52 -10.85 0.28 0.52
C ARG A 52 -11.38 -0.46 1.75
N SER A 53 -12.69 -0.45 1.92
CA SER A 53 -13.32 -1.14 3.04
C SER A 53 -13.11 -2.65 2.97
N MET A 54 -12.69 -3.23 4.09
CA MET A 54 -12.54 -4.67 4.29
C MET A 54 -13.87 -5.33 4.63
N LEU A 55 -14.92 -4.56 4.93
CA LEU A 55 -16.16 -5.07 5.49
C LEU A 55 -16.85 -6.12 4.60
N PRO A 56 -16.89 -5.99 3.25
CA PRO A 56 -17.44 -7.03 2.39
C PRO A 56 -16.67 -8.36 2.53
N GLY A 57 -15.33 -8.32 2.45
CA GLY A 57 -14.48 -9.50 2.58
C GLY A 57 -14.54 -10.14 3.98
N LEU A 58 -14.62 -9.33 5.03
CA LEU A 58 -14.82 -9.79 6.41
C LEU A 58 -16.18 -10.48 6.61
N ASN A 59 -17.16 -10.21 5.73
CA ASN A 59 -18.47 -10.86 5.70
C ASN A 59 -18.58 -11.98 4.66
N GLY A 60 -17.45 -12.43 4.09
CA GLY A 60 -17.39 -13.59 3.20
C GLY A 60 -17.66 -13.30 1.74
N ALA A 61 -17.74 -12.02 1.33
CA ALA A 61 -17.76 -11.68 -0.08
C ALA A 61 -16.39 -11.97 -0.72
N ASP A 62 -16.40 -12.43 -1.97
CA ASP A 62 -15.20 -12.47 -2.79
C ASP A 62 -14.85 -11.04 -3.22
N VAL A 63 -13.63 -10.60 -2.90
CA VAL A 63 -13.18 -9.23 -3.13
C VAL A 63 -11.83 -9.24 -3.84
N ASP A 64 -11.75 -8.51 -4.95
CA ASP A 64 -10.49 -8.33 -5.66
C ASP A 64 -9.49 -7.61 -4.78
N ALA A 65 -8.27 -8.15 -4.67
CA ALA A 65 -7.18 -7.50 -3.97
C ALA A 65 -6.79 -6.20 -4.68
N ALA A 66 -6.51 -5.15 -3.90
CA ALA A 66 -5.99 -3.91 -4.45
C ALA A 66 -4.52 -4.08 -4.77
N ASP A 67 -4.05 -3.27 -5.71
CA ASP A 67 -2.63 -2.97 -5.77
C ASP A 67 -2.24 -2.24 -4.47
N LEU A 68 -1.18 -2.73 -3.84
CA LEU A 68 -0.62 -2.17 -2.62
C LEU A 68 0.70 -1.50 -2.94
N PHE A 69 0.93 -0.31 -2.41
CA PHE A 69 2.12 0.49 -2.73
C PHE A 69 2.86 0.89 -1.46
N TRP A 70 4.18 1.06 -1.58
CA TRP A 70 5.05 1.51 -0.51
C TRP A 70 6.14 2.43 -1.03
N GLU A 71 6.39 3.52 -0.32
CA GLU A 71 7.65 4.24 -0.34
C GLU A 71 8.11 4.45 1.09
N HIS A 72 9.39 4.19 1.35
CA HIS A 72 10.01 4.54 2.61
C HIS A 72 11.51 4.73 2.45
N GLU A 73 11.99 5.95 2.71
CA GLU A 73 13.41 6.31 2.63
C GLU A 73 14.04 5.93 1.29
N GLY A 74 13.33 6.20 0.19
CA GLY A 74 13.80 5.92 -1.17
C GLY A 74 13.72 4.44 -1.57
N ASN A 75 13.28 3.55 -0.68
CA ASN A 75 12.88 2.20 -1.04
C ASN A 75 11.46 2.22 -1.60
N SER A 76 11.19 1.39 -2.59
CA SER A 76 9.94 1.37 -3.34
C SER A 76 9.39 -0.04 -3.42
N ALA A 77 8.06 -0.19 -3.37
CA ALA A 77 7.41 -1.44 -3.72
C ALA A 77 5.99 -1.26 -4.26
N VAL A 78 5.57 -2.20 -5.10
CA VAL A 78 4.18 -2.43 -5.49
C VAL A 78 3.87 -3.92 -5.44
N ARG A 79 2.68 -4.28 -4.97
CA ARG A 79 2.16 -5.65 -5.01
C ARG A 79 0.83 -5.66 -5.74
N SER A 80 0.73 -6.49 -6.78
CA SER A 80 -0.48 -6.69 -7.57
C SER A 80 -0.69 -8.18 -7.79
N GLY A 81 -1.78 -8.73 -7.26
CA GLY A 81 -2.04 -10.17 -7.31
C GLY A 81 -0.91 -11.00 -6.69
N GLU A 82 -0.31 -11.88 -7.51
CA GLU A 82 0.82 -12.73 -7.12
C GLU A 82 2.18 -12.01 -7.18
N TRP A 83 2.26 -10.87 -7.87
CA TRP A 83 3.52 -10.19 -8.12
C TRP A 83 3.81 -9.15 -7.06
N LYS A 84 5.07 -9.06 -6.67
CA LYS A 84 5.61 -7.97 -5.87
C LYS A 84 6.88 -7.46 -6.52
N LEU A 85 6.86 -6.19 -6.92
CA LEU A 85 8.03 -5.47 -7.43
C LEU A 85 8.61 -4.66 -6.28
N VAL A 86 9.91 -4.78 -6.03
CA VAL A 86 10.60 -4.05 -4.95
C VAL A 86 11.92 -3.47 -5.44
N ARG A 87 12.32 -2.35 -4.86
CA ARG A 87 13.61 -1.73 -5.11
C ARG A 87 14.14 -1.13 -3.83
N LYS A 88 15.35 -1.53 -3.45
CA LYS A 88 16.13 -0.84 -2.43
C LYS A 88 16.62 0.49 -3.00
N HIS A 89 16.70 1.53 -2.17
CA HIS A 89 17.25 2.82 -2.58
C HIS A 89 18.59 2.68 -3.32
N ALA A 90 18.73 3.38 -4.45
CA ALA A 90 19.86 3.31 -5.39
C ALA A 90 20.13 1.94 -6.04
N GLY A 91 19.24 0.95 -5.86
CA GLY A 91 19.26 -0.35 -6.52
C GLY A 91 18.37 -0.42 -7.77
N GLY A 92 18.40 -1.57 -8.44
CA GLY A 92 17.45 -1.92 -9.50
C GLY A 92 16.15 -2.49 -8.94
N TRP A 93 15.15 -2.62 -9.82
CA TRP A 93 13.93 -3.36 -9.50
C TRP A 93 14.18 -4.86 -9.49
N GLU A 94 13.59 -5.53 -8.52
CA GLU A 94 13.53 -6.99 -8.38
C GLU A 94 12.06 -7.40 -8.35
N LEU A 95 11.73 -8.54 -8.98
CA LEU A 95 10.36 -9.03 -9.10
C LEU A 95 10.22 -10.40 -8.44
N TYR A 96 9.20 -10.56 -7.61
CA TYR A 96 8.94 -11.79 -6.86
C TYR A 96 7.50 -12.28 -7.02
N ALA A 97 7.34 -13.58 -7.19
CA ALA A 97 6.04 -14.26 -7.18
C ALA A 97 5.65 -14.66 -5.74
N ILE A 98 5.00 -13.76 -5.01
CA ILE A 98 4.75 -13.85 -3.56
C ILE A 98 3.85 -15.03 -3.16
N GLY A 99 3.08 -15.59 -4.11
CA GLY A 99 2.24 -16.76 -3.90
C GLY A 99 3.06 -18.03 -3.63
N SER A 100 4.15 -18.21 -4.38
CA SER A 100 5.07 -19.36 -4.28
C SER A 100 6.35 -19.03 -3.52
N ASP A 101 6.78 -17.76 -3.53
CA ASP A 101 8.01 -17.27 -2.89
C ASP A 101 7.70 -16.14 -1.91
N ARG A 102 7.19 -16.51 -0.73
CA ARG A 102 6.87 -15.55 0.34
C ARG A 102 8.10 -14.88 0.96
N ALA A 103 9.30 -15.42 0.71
CA ALA A 103 10.55 -14.95 1.30
C ALA A 103 11.30 -13.98 0.38
N GLU A 104 10.83 -13.78 -0.86
CA GLU A 104 11.48 -12.92 -1.85
C GLU A 104 12.92 -13.39 -2.11
N ALA A 105 13.08 -14.70 -2.35
CA ALA A 105 14.39 -15.34 -2.48
C ALA A 105 14.86 -15.49 -3.94
N HIS A 106 13.94 -15.46 -4.91
CA HIS A 106 14.25 -15.65 -6.33
C HIS A 106 13.75 -14.45 -7.13
N ASP A 107 14.69 -13.61 -7.55
CA ASP A 107 14.39 -12.48 -8.44
C ASP A 107 14.08 -12.98 -9.85
N LEU A 108 12.90 -12.60 -10.34
CA LEU A 108 12.33 -12.98 -11.64
C LEU A 108 12.29 -11.80 -12.61
N ALA A 109 12.89 -10.66 -12.29
CA ALA A 109 12.79 -9.44 -13.10
C ALA A 109 13.32 -9.63 -14.53
N ALA A 110 14.40 -10.38 -14.70
CA ALA A 110 14.96 -10.67 -16.02
C ALA A 110 14.11 -11.64 -16.85
N GLU A 111 13.29 -12.47 -16.19
CA GLU A 111 12.41 -13.47 -16.83
C GLU A 111 11.06 -12.87 -17.24
N HIS A 112 10.61 -11.82 -16.54
CA HIS A 112 9.31 -11.16 -16.75
C HIS A 112 9.44 -9.63 -16.88
N PRO A 113 10.21 -9.12 -17.87
CA PRO A 113 10.44 -7.69 -18.04
C PRO A 113 9.15 -6.89 -18.31
N GLU A 114 8.13 -7.50 -18.91
CA GLU A 114 6.83 -6.89 -19.15
C GLU A 114 6.05 -6.63 -17.86
N VAL A 115 6.17 -7.53 -16.87
CA VAL A 115 5.53 -7.38 -15.55
C VAL A 115 6.25 -6.29 -14.77
N VAL A 116 7.60 -6.25 -14.86
CA VAL A 116 8.40 -5.17 -14.27
C VAL A 116 7.94 -3.81 -14.80
N ALA A 117 7.84 -3.66 -16.12
CA ALA A 117 7.47 -2.39 -16.75
C ALA A 117 6.04 -1.93 -16.38
N ASP A 118 5.07 -2.85 -16.35
CA ASP A 118 3.69 -2.54 -15.94
C ASP A 118 3.63 -2.10 -14.47
N LEU A 119 4.25 -2.86 -13.56
CA LEU A 119 4.25 -2.55 -12.14
C LEU A 119 5.03 -1.29 -11.81
N GLU A 120 6.16 -1.04 -12.47
CA GLU A 120 6.91 0.20 -12.35
C GLU A 120 6.04 1.39 -12.77
N ALA A 121 5.36 1.34 -13.91
CA ALA A 121 4.49 2.42 -14.37
C ALA A 121 3.32 2.69 -13.38
N ARG A 122 2.74 1.64 -12.79
CA ARG A 122 1.71 1.79 -11.75
C ARG A 122 2.28 2.41 -10.48
N TYR A 123 3.48 2.02 -10.08
CA TYR A 123 4.17 2.61 -8.94
C TYR A 123 4.45 4.09 -9.17
N GLU A 124 4.96 4.48 -10.34
CA GLU A 124 5.24 5.87 -10.68
C GLU A 124 3.97 6.72 -10.65
N ALA A 125 2.87 6.24 -11.26
CA ALA A 125 1.59 6.93 -11.22
C ALA A 125 1.06 7.11 -9.80
N TRP A 126 1.21 6.10 -8.94
CA TRP A 126 0.86 6.20 -7.53
C TRP A 126 1.77 7.20 -6.78
N ALA A 127 3.08 7.14 -7.00
CA ALA A 127 4.08 7.97 -6.34
C ALA A 127 3.86 9.46 -6.66
N ASP A 128 3.60 9.78 -7.92
CA ASP A 128 3.27 11.14 -8.36
C ASP A 128 1.99 11.66 -7.71
N ARG A 129 0.93 10.85 -7.70
CA ARG A 129 -0.35 11.20 -7.05
C ARG A 129 -0.18 11.45 -5.56
N CYS A 130 0.65 10.66 -4.89
CA CYS A 130 0.90 10.75 -3.44
C CYS A 130 1.96 11.80 -3.08
N GLY A 131 2.61 12.44 -4.05
CA GLY A 131 3.62 13.47 -3.81
C GLY A 131 4.91 12.90 -3.21
N VAL A 132 5.27 11.67 -3.57
CA VAL A 132 6.57 11.09 -3.22
C VAL A 132 7.67 11.95 -3.82
N ILE A 133 8.69 12.27 -3.01
CA ILE A 133 9.85 13.06 -3.43
C ILE A 133 11.13 12.27 -3.21
N PRO A 134 12.21 12.55 -3.97
CA PRO A 134 13.48 11.86 -3.79
C PRO A 134 13.99 11.96 -2.35
N ARG A 135 14.56 10.86 -1.83
CA ARG A 135 15.12 10.76 -0.47
C ARG A 135 16.08 11.91 -0.17
N GLU A 136 16.95 12.25 -1.11
CA GLU A 136 17.95 13.32 -1.00
C GLU A 136 17.28 14.67 -0.75
N THR A 137 16.11 14.90 -1.35
CA THR A 137 15.31 16.11 -1.13
C THR A 137 14.75 16.15 0.30
N VAL A 138 14.30 15.01 0.83
CA VAL A 138 13.85 14.87 2.22
C VAL A 138 14.98 15.14 3.20
N LEU A 139 16.16 14.56 2.98
CA LEU A 139 17.33 14.76 3.84
C LEU A 139 17.76 16.23 3.86
N ALA A 140 17.85 16.87 2.69
CA ALA A 140 18.16 18.29 2.61
C ALA A 140 17.12 19.17 3.34
N LEU A 141 15.84 18.78 3.36
CA LEU A 141 14.80 19.47 4.14
C LEU A 141 15.02 19.32 5.65
N TYR A 142 15.44 18.14 6.10
CA TYR A 142 15.71 17.87 7.52
C TYR A 142 16.95 18.58 8.02
N GLU A 143 18.03 18.59 7.24
CA GLU A 143 19.24 19.35 7.53
C GLU A 143 18.95 20.84 7.72
N ARG A 144 18.19 21.45 6.81
CA ARG A 144 17.77 22.86 6.93
C ARG A 144 16.95 23.15 8.18
N ARG A 145 16.29 22.14 8.76
CA ARG A 145 15.49 22.24 9.99
C ARG A 145 16.28 21.87 11.25
N GLY A 146 17.57 21.58 11.13
CA GLY A 146 18.43 21.13 12.25
C GLY A 146 18.10 19.73 12.76
N LYS A 147 17.45 18.89 11.94
CA LYS A 147 17.02 17.51 12.27
C LYS A 147 17.61 16.46 11.32
N GLY A 148 18.80 16.72 10.76
CA GLY A 148 19.46 15.78 9.85
C GLY A 148 19.65 14.41 10.49
N LEU A 149 19.67 13.35 9.66
CA LEU A 149 20.09 12.03 10.13
C LEU A 149 21.54 12.11 10.62
N PRO A 150 21.92 11.33 11.64
CA PRO A 150 23.33 11.19 12.00
C PRO A 150 24.13 10.65 10.81
N PRO A 151 25.41 11.04 10.66
CA PRO A 151 26.26 10.48 9.62
C PRO A 151 26.36 8.95 9.76
N GLU A 152 26.41 8.26 8.61
CA GLU A 152 26.56 6.80 8.48
C GLU A 152 27.90 6.28 9.03
#